data_AF-A0A5C5VI91-F1
#
_entry.id   AF-A0A5C5VI91-F1
#
_cell.length_a   1.000
_cell.length_b   1.000
_cell.length_c   1.000
_cell.angle_alpha   90.00
_cell.angle_beta   90.00
_cell.angle_gamma   90.00
#
_symmetry.space_group_name_H-M   'P 1'
#
loop_
_entity.id
_entity.type
_entity.pdbx_description
1 polymer ?
#
loop_
_entity_poly.entity_id
_entity_poly.type
_entity_poly.pdbx_seq_one_letter_code
_entity_poly.pdbx_strand_id
1 'polypeptide(L)'
;MPIEFACPVCSKRFKVDEKHVGRQTSCRACGAAITVPDQGEAALSGDTTGGSTLYDHSQKERRDLGISVGDEGLIESVSEHIERHFGKVDNVYHELISEGIHVDIHVINPTEEQPFYTLVTTGMSELPMTTPPGAEDLAYAELVLCLPADWKLSQEDFEDESSYWPIRWMKILARFPHDYETFFTLSHTIPGGNPPEEFDPSTPMGCWMFVPPLMFEEESWELQHEGHTINFLYMQALHLDEMEYKLKQGYDEAGDRLLNTFNLLELMDMQRPSFCHFETSGDGPRQRKQLNVQCACGEKVAIATAKGGSSIPCPQCGKAVYVPVSTLAQTGQRPEGAAASHPAGVRINHLRYFQFYPVEILWWAIPSIPLALLGQTIHWGFYVPIVIMIGLFALRCRIVSSYFRDGDTCPGVIVSMEPPLLAVLTNVSADPSFDEPIMVIKVQAHKLKTVGGEPAKVGQRIVSAAFYEEDAAEKYPAEPKRWGDFFPTPIEYGTSDPAAIDYVKSQVSDESWRQLKDGLKQVPRPFAPGIYDIQV
;
A
#
# COMPACT_ATOMS: atom_id res chain seq x y z
N MET A 1 -26.25 -3.95 42.05
CA MET A 1 -24.84 -4.40 42.24
C MET A 1 -23.93 -3.17 42.33
N PRO A 2 -22.74 -3.20 42.95
CA PRO A 2 -21.88 -2.01 42.97
C PRO A 2 -21.36 -1.70 41.55
N ILE A 3 -21.49 -0.45 41.12
CA ILE A 3 -21.02 0.08 39.83
C ILE A 3 -19.57 0.56 40.01
N GLU A 4 -18.71 0.19 39.05
CA GLU A 4 -17.32 0.64 38.99
C GLU A 4 -17.13 1.58 37.80
N PHE A 5 -16.54 2.76 38.04
CA PHE A 5 -16.26 3.75 37.00
C PHE A 5 -15.02 4.58 37.34
N ALA A 6 -14.44 5.28 36.36
CA ALA A 6 -13.27 6.15 36.54
C ALA A 6 -13.65 7.63 36.48
N CYS A 7 -12.95 8.48 37.24
CA CYS A 7 -13.12 9.93 37.08
C CYS A 7 -12.60 10.36 35.69
N PRO A 8 -13.40 11.09 34.88
CA PRO A 8 -13.01 11.48 33.52
C PRO A 8 -11.83 12.47 33.47
N VAL A 9 -11.45 13.08 34.60
CA VAL A 9 -10.37 14.07 34.66
C VAL A 9 -9.04 13.47 35.13
N CYS A 10 -9.05 12.47 36.01
CA CYS A 10 -7.83 11.94 36.62
C CYS A 10 -7.75 10.41 36.67
N SER A 11 -8.71 9.73 36.05
CA SER A 11 -8.79 8.27 35.92
C SER A 11 -8.82 7.50 37.25
N LYS A 12 -9.06 8.17 38.37
CA LYS A 12 -9.22 7.52 39.68
C LYS A 12 -10.48 6.66 39.65
N ARG A 13 -10.36 5.38 39.99
CA ARG A 13 -11.49 4.43 40.03
C ARG A 13 -12.33 4.58 41.31
N PHE A 14 -13.64 4.44 41.14
CA PHE A 14 -14.65 4.49 42.18
C PHE A 14 -15.52 3.23 42.11
N LYS A 15 -15.88 2.70 43.27
CA LYS A 15 -16.86 1.62 43.42
C LYS A 15 -18.01 2.16 44.25
N VAL A 16 -19.19 2.25 43.66
CA VAL A 16 -20.33 2.97 44.25
C VAL A 16 -21.58 2.09 44.14
N ASP A 17 -22.43 2.17 45.16
CA ASP A 17 -23.68 1.44 45.23
C ASP A 17 -24.69 2.00 44.19
N GLU A 18 -25.43 1.13 43.50
CA GLU A 18 -26.32 1.45 42.37
C GLU A 18 -27.34 2.56 42.69
N LYS A 19 -27.78 2.66 43.95
CA LYS A 19 -28.67 3.75 44.43
C LYS A 19 -28.12 5.18 44.25
N HIS A 20 -26.85 5.31 43.87
CA HIS A 20 -26.17 6.57 43.63
C HIS A 20 -26.06 6.96 42.17
N VAL A 21 -26.53 6.12 41.23
CA VAL A 21 -26.70 6.43 39.80
C VAL A 21 -27.34 7.81 39.59
N GLY A 22 -26.81 8.56 38.61
CA GLY A 22 -27.27 9.90 38.24
C GLY A 22 -26.94 11.00 39.25
N ARG A 23 -26.37 10.67 40.42
CA ARG A 23 -25.98 11.69 41.41
C ARG A 23 -24.62 12.28 41.08
N GLN A 24 -24.53 13.61 41.17
CA GLN A 24 -23.27 14.33 41.11
C GLN A 24 -22.53 14.27 42.45
N THR A 25 -21.22 14.07 42.38
CA THR A 25 -20.30 14.12 43.51
C THR A 25 -18.96 14.71 43.07
N SER A 26 -18.09 15.05 44.01
CA SER A 26 -16.74 15.54 43.71
C SER A 26 -15.73 14.38 43.77
N CYS A 27 -14.90 14.24 42.75
CA CYS A 27 -13.79 13.31 42.73
C CYS A 27 -12.84 13.58 43.91
N ARG A 28 -12.60 12.58 44.75
CA ARG A 28 -11.73 12.72 45.94
C ARG A 28 -10.25 12.92 45.62
N ALA A 29 -9.84 12.70 44.36
CA ALA A 29 -8.45 12.85 43.94
C ALA A 29 -8.17 14.22 43.31
N CYS A 30 -8.99 14.67 42.36
CA CYS A 30 -8.76 15.93 41.64
C CYS A 30 -9.80 17.04 41.92
N GLY A 31 -10.85 16.75 42.68
CA GLY A 31 -11.91 17.70 43.00
C GLY A 31 -12.94 17.96 41.89
N ALA A 32 -12.77 17.36 40.69
CA ALA A 32 -13.71 17.52 39.58
C ALA A 32 -15.11 17.00 39.92
N ALA A 33 -16.16 17.66 39.42
CA ALA A 33 -17.51 17.13 39.50
C ALA A 33 -17.63 15.89 38.61
N ILE A 34 -18.15 14.80 39.17
CA ILE A 34 -18.37 13.52 38.50
C ILE A 34 -19.80 13.05 38.76
N THR A 35 -20.47 12.54 37.74
CA THR A 35 -21.79 11.92 37.86
C THR A 35 -21.60 10.40 37.93
N VAL A 36 -22.31 9.72 38.83
CA VAL A 36 -22.32 8.25 38.84
C VAL A 36 -23.10 7.79 37.60
N PRO A 37 -22.49 7.06 36.65
CA PRO A 37 -23.15 6.66 35.41
C PRO A 37 -24.32 5.71 35.71
N ASP A 38 -25.39 5.82 34.92
CA ASP A 38 -26.49 4.84 34.90
C ASP A 38 -25.98 3.54 34.27
N GLN A 39 -26.55 2.39 34.64
CA GLN A 39 -26.20 1.14 33.98
C GLN A 39 -26.68 1.24 32.53
N GLY A 40 -25.70 1.47 31.66
CA GLY A 40 -25.88 1.73 30.23
C GLY A 40 -24.56 1.84 29.47
N GLU A 41 -23.42 1.82 30.16
CA GLU A 41 -22.11 1.72 29.52
C GLU A 41 -21.61 0.29 29.69
N ALA A 42 -21.19 -0.35 28.59
CA ALA A 42 -20.51 -1.64 28.64
C ALA A 42 -19.47 -1.68 29.78
N ALA A 43 -19.52 -2.73 30.61
CA ALA A 43 -18.75 -2.78 31.84
C ALA A 43 -17.24 -2.69 31.53
N LEU A 44 -16.52 -1.79 32.20
CA LEU A 44 -15.09 -1.63 31.99
C LEU A 44 -14.33 -2.85 32.55
N SER A 45 -13.62 -3.58 31.70
CA SER A 45 -12.77 -4.71 32.12
C SER A 45 -11.35 -4.27 32.49
N GLY A 46 -10.89 -3.13 31.98
CA GLY A 46 -9.53 -2.64 32.28
C GLY A 46 -9.03 -1.56 31.33
N ASP A 47 -7.75 -1.24 31.49
CA ASP A 47 -7.00 -0.38 30.56
C ASP A 47 -5.76 -1.16 30.12
N THR A 48 -5.35 -1.05 28.86
CA THR A 48 -4.13 -1.68 28.34
C THR A 48 -2.90 -0.80 28.57
N THR A 49 -1.70 -1.39 28.45
CA THR A 49 -0.44 -0.62 28.54
C THR A 49 -0.30 0.43 27.43
N GLY A 50 -0.90 0.18 26.26
CA GLY A 50 -0.98 1.14 25.16
C GLY A 50 -2.09 2.19 25.32
N GLY A 51 -2.77 2.24 26.47
CA GLY A 51 -3.78 3.26 26.78
C GLY A 51 -5.17 3.00 26.20
N SER A 52 -5.45 1.79 25.70
CA SER A 52 -6.80 1.42 25.24
C SER A 52 -7.68 1.02 26.41
N THR A 53 -8.91 1.53 26.46
CA THR A 53 -9.95 1.06 27.38
C THR A 53 -10.48 -0.29 26.90
N LEU A 54 -10.61 -1.26 27.81
CA LEU A 54 -11.23 -2.55 27.53
C LEU A 54 -12.66 -2.57 28.07
N TYR A 55 -13.61 -2.92 27.20
CA TYR A 55 -15.01 -3.12 27.53
C TYR A 55 -15.32 -4.62 27.61
N ASP A 56 -16.17 -5.00 28.56
CA ASP A 56 -16.68 -6.36 28.74
C ASP A 56 -18.06 -6.47 28.08
N HIS A 57 -18.13 -7.32 27.05
CA HIS A 57 -19.35 -7.63 26.30
C HIS A 57 -19.79 -9.09 26.54
N SER A 58 -19.52 -9.66 27.71
CA SER A 58 -19.91 -11.03 28.07
C SER A 58 -21.42 -11.24 28.27
N GLN A 59 -22.18 -10.17 28.44
CA GLN A 59 -23.64 -10.23 28.58
C GLN A 59 -24.29 -9.38 27.50
N LYS A 60 -25.13 -10.03 26.68
CA LYS A 60 -25.98 -9.35 25.72
C LYS A 60 -27.18 -8.74 26.45
N GLU A 61 -27.37 -7.44 26.28
CA GLU A 61 -28.52 -6.70 26.79
C GLU A 61 -29.71 -7.02 25.86
N ARG A 62 -30.64 -7.88 26.29
CA ARG A 62 -31.87 -8.12 25.51
C ARG A 62 -32.81 -6.93 25.66
N ARG A 63 -32.66 -5.94 24.79
CA ARG A 63 -33.68 -4.92 24.57
C ARG A 63 -34.75 -5.46 23.62
N ASP A 64 -36.01 -5.28 24.00
CA ASP A 64 -37.13 -5.47 23.07
C ASP A 64 -37.24 -4.20 22.22
N LEU A 65 -36.35 -4.08 21.21
CA LEU A 65 -36.22 -2.89 20.35
C LEU A 65 -37.41 -2.72 19.39
N GLY A 66 -38.38 -3.65 19.40
CA GLY A 66 -39.51 -3.65 18.47
C GLY A 66 -39.09 -3.95 17.03
N ILE A 67 -40.01 -3.72 16.10
CA ILE A 67 -39.77 -3.79 14.65
C ILE A 67 -39.52 -2.35 14.18
N SER A 68 -38.30 -2.03 13.72
CA SER A 68 -38.05 -0.77 13.00
C SER A 68 -38.77 -0.80 11.66
N VAL A 69 -39.39 0.33 11.29
CA VAL A 69 -40.02 0.53 9.98
C VAL A 69 -39.03 1.19 9.00
N GLY A 70 -37.81 1.48 9.45
CA GLY A 70 -36.81 2.26 8.74
C GLY A 70 -37.12 3.76 8.77
N ASP A 71 -36.09 4.58 8.90
CA ASP A 71 -36.21 6.02 8.65
C ASP A 71 -35.90 6.29 7.17
N GLU A 72 -36.96 6.45 6.36
CA GLU A 72 -36.84 6.65 4.91
C GLU A 72 -35.95 7.85 4.56
N GLY A 73 -36.00 8.94 5.35
CA GLY A 73 -35.22 10.15 5.09
C GLY A 73 -33.74 9.97 5.41
N LEU A 74 -33.43 9.24 6.49
CA LEU A 74 -32.07 8.85 6.83
C LEU A 74 -31.49 7.91 5.77
N ILE A 75 -32.24 6.87 5.40
CA ILE A 75 -31.83 5.87 4.40
C ILE A 75 -31.53 6.55 3.06
N GLU A 76 -32.38 7.47 2.61
CA GLU A 76 -32.16 8.26 1.40
C GLU A 76 -30.89 9.12 1.52
N SER A 77 -30.72 9.83 2.64
CA SER A 77 -29.56 10.70 2.87
C SER A 77 -28.24 9.92 2.87
N VAL A 78 -28.19 8.77 3.55
CA VAL A 78 -27.03 7.89 3.57
C VAL A 78 -26.77 7.31 2.18
N SER A 79 -27.79 6.87 1.47
CA SER A 79 -27.67 6.34 0.11
C SER A 79 -27.12 7.37 -0.88
N GLU A 80 -27.60 8.61 -0.82
CA GLU A 80 -27.08 9.71 -1.64
C GLU A 80 -25.62 10.05 -1.31
N HIS A 81 -25.25 10.00 -0.03
CA HIS A 81 -23.87 10.20 0.41
C HIS A 81 -22.95 9.10 -0.11
N ILE A 82 -23.40 7.85 -0.05
CA ILE A 82 -22.70 6.68 -0.62
C ILE A 82 -22.44 6.89 -2.11
N GLU A 83 -23.48 7.19 -2.89
CA GLU A 83 -23.35 7.38 -4.34
C GLU A 83 -22.47 8.57 -4.72
N ARG A 84 -22.50 9.64 -3.91
CA ARG A 84 -21.70 10.85 -4.15
C ARG A 84 -20.21 10.62 -3.89
N HIS A 85 -19.86 9.89 -2.84
CA HIS A 85 -18.48 9.86 -2.35
C HIS A 85 -17.77 8.51 -2.47
N PHE A 86 -18.49 7.41 -2.31
CA PHE A 86 -17.90 6.07 -2.34
C PHE A 86 -18.01 5.45 -3.74
N GLY A 87 -19.10 5.71 -4.45
CA GLY A 87 -19.30 5.26 -5.83
C GLY A 87 -20.73 4.81 -6.10
N LYS A 88 -21.03 4.57 -7.37
CA LYS A 88 -22.38 4.14 -7.80
C LYS A 88 -22.74 2.80 -7.16
N VAL A 89 -23.90 2.72 -6.53
CA VAL A 89 -24.39 1.47 -5.94
C VAL A 89 -24.88 0.54 -7.05
N ASP A 90 -24.32 -0.67 -7.10
CA ASP A 90 -24.68 -1.70 -8.08
C ASP A 90 -25.72 -2.68 -7.53
N ASN A 91 -25.63 -2.98 -6.23
CA ASN A 91 -26.50 -3.92 -5.56
C ASN A 91 -26.70 -3.53 -4.09
N VAL A 92 -27.78 -4.00 -3.48
CA VAL A 92 -28.03 -3.87 -2.03
C VAL A 92 -28.43 -5.23 -1.48
N TYR A 93 -27.69 -5.69 -0.47
CA TYR A 93 -28.11 -6.87 0.28
C TYR A 93 -29.08 -6.45 1.37
N HIS A 94 -30.37 -6.65 1.09
CA HIS A 94 -31.41 -6.44 2.07
C HIS A 94 -31.42 -7.56 3.10
N GLU A 95 -31.60 -7.21 4.35
CA GLU A 95 -31.78 -8.20 5.39
C GLU A 95 -33.21 -8.77 5.40
N LEU A 96 -33.30 -10.10 5.44
CA LEU A 96 -34.58 -10.82 5.35
C LEU A 96 -35.43 -10.75 6.63
N ILE A 97 -34.80 -10.58 7.81
CA ILE A 97 -35.46 -10.50 9.11
C ILE A 97 -34.69 -9.50 9.98
N SER A 98 -35.32 -8.39 10.35
CA SER A 98 -34.72 -7.35 11.17
C SER A 98 -35.37 -7.32 12.56
N GLU A 99 -34.63 -7.77 13.57
CA GLU A 99 -34.95 -7.51 14.98
C GLU A 99 -34.20 -6.25 15.41
N GLY A 100 -34.93 -5.17 15.75
CA GLY A 100 -34.34 -3.88 16.14
C GLY A 100 -34.04 -2.96 14.96
N ILE A 101 -32.84 -3.05 14.38
CA ILE A 101 -32.39 -2.19 13.26
C ILE A 101 -32.39 -2.94 11.92
N HIS A 102 -32.76 -2.25 10.84
CA HIS A 102 -32.71 -2.79 9.47
C HIS A 102 -31.33 -2.53 8.87
N VAL A 103 -30.48 -3.57 8.81
CA VAL A 103 -29.10 -3.40 8.28
C VAL A 103 -29.04 -3.86 6.84
N ASP A 104 -28.98 -2.89 5.94
CA ASP A 104 -28.70 -3.09 4.53
C ASP A 104 -27.21 -2.91 4.24
N ILE A 105 -26.71 -3.59 3.22
CA ILE A 105 -25.32 -3.44 2.76
C ILE A 105 -25.34 -3.05 1.29
N HIS A 106 -24.93 -1.81 1.01
CA HIS A 106 -24.74 -1.28 -0.32
C HIS A 106 -23.43 -1.82 -0.90
N VAL A 107 -23.47 -2.28 -2.15
CA VAL A 107 -22.34 -2.84 -2.87
C VAL A 107 -22.00 -1.95 -4.05
N ILE A 108 -20.76 -1.49 -4.10
CA ILE A 108 -20.17 -0.76 -5.21
C ILE A 108 -19.15 -1.69 -5.86
N ASN A 109 -19.31 -1.96 -7.15
CA ASN A 109 -18.42 -2.85 -7.89
C ASN A 109 -17.05 -2.22 -8.15
N PRO A 110 -15.99 -3.04 -8.30
CA PRO A 110 -14.68 -2.58 -8.71
C PRO A 110 -14.70 -1.82 -10.03
N THR A 111 -13.90 -0.76 -10.12
CA THR A 111 -13.66 0.01 -11.34
C THR A 111 -12.15 0.10 -11.63
N GLU A 112 -11.74 0.69 -12.76
CA GLU A 112 -10.31 0.91 -13.04
C GLU A 112 -9.64 1.85 -12.02
N GLU A 113 -10.39 2.81 -11.45
CA GLU A 113 -9.87 3.78 -10.48
C GLU A 113 -9.93 3.24 -9.04
N GLN A 114 -10.90 2.37 -8.75
CA GLN A 114 -11.09 1.69 -7.47
C GLN A 114 -11.16 0.17 -7.70
N PRO A 115 -10.02 -0.53 -7.81
CA PRO A 115 -9.97 -1.95 -8.19
C PRO A 115 -10.26 -2.89 -7.00
N PHE A 116 -11.34 -2.61 -6.27
CA PHE A 116 -11.82 -3.35 -5.11
C PHE A 116 -13.32 -3.11 -4.94
N TYR A 117 -14.03 -4.03 -4.27
CA TYR A 117 -15.40 -3.80 -3.86
C TYR A 117 -15.44 -2.80 -2.72
N THR A 118 -16.45 -1.93 -2.69
CA THR A 118 -16.77 -1.12 -1.51
C THR A 118 -18.15 -1.50 -1.00
N LEU A 119 -18.20 -1.89 0.27
CA LEU A 119 -19.40 -2.27 0.99
C LEU A 119 -19.68 -1.22 2.06
N VAL A 120 -20.90 -0.71 2.12
CA VAL A 120 -21.28 0.29 3.13
C VAL A 120 -22.60 -0.12 3.77
N THR A 121 -22.66 -0.10 5.10
CA THR A 121 -23.93 -0.33 5.79
C THR A 121 -24.86 0.88 5.67
N THR A 122 -26.15 0.59 5.68
CA THR A 122 -27.19 1.58 5.97
C THR A 122 -28.10 0.99 7.03
N GLY A 123 -28.45 1.81 8.03
CA GLY A 123 -29.41 1.48 9.07
C GLY A 123 -28.79 1.18 10.43
N MET A 124 -27.46 1.09 10.53
CA MET A 124 -26.76 1.11 11.82
C MET A 124 -27.03 2.42 12.57
N SER A 125 -27.16 3.51 11.81
CA SER A 125 -27.44 4.87 12.27
C SER A 125 -28.93 5.17 12.52
N GLU A 126 -29.86 4.22 12.34
CA GLU A 126 -31.28 4.43 12.67
C GLU A 126 -31.51 4.71 14.16
N LEU A 127 -30.63 4.18 15.01
CA LEU A 127 -30.65 4.40 16.45
C LEU A 127 -29.31 4.94 16.91
N PRO A 128 -29.28 5.82 17.92
CA PRO A 128 -28.03 6.23 18.53
C PRO A 128 -27.37 5.06 19.25
N MET A 129 -26.08 4.87 19.00
CA MET A 129 -25.18 4.07 19.82
C MET A 129 -25.09 4.64 21.24
N THR A 130 -24.66 3.81 22.19
CA THR A 130 -24.55 4.25 23.59
C THR A 130 -23.17 4.84 23.86
N THR A 131 -23.06 6.16 23.68
CA THR A 131 -21.83 6.92 23.88
C THR A 131 -21.69 7.45 25.32
N PRO A 132 -20.46 7.63 25.82
CA PRO A 132 -20.24 8.27 27.10
C PRO A 132 -20.62 9.77 27.04
N PRO A 133 -20.95 10.40 28.18
CA PRO A 133 -21.27 11.83 28.20
C PRO A 133 -20.16 12.70 27.61
N GLY A 134 -20.50 13.61 26.70
CA GLY A 134 -19.56 14.47 25.98
C GLY A 134 -19.02 13.90 24.67
N ALA A 135 -19.47 12.71 24.25
CA ALA A 135 -19.15 12.07 22.98
C ALA A 135 -20.39 11.86 22.10
N GLU A 136 -21.40 12.73 22.25
CA GLU A 136 -22.68 12.62 21.55
C GLU A 136 -22.54 12.71 20.01
N ASP A 137 -21.50 13.39 19.52
CA ASP A 137 -21.18 13.48 18.08
C ASP A 137 -20.75 12.12 17.46
N LEU A 138 -20.46 11.12 18.30
CA LEU A 138 -20.13 9.75 17.89
C LEU A 138 -21.33 8.80 18.00
N ALA A 139 -22.53 9.31 18.31
CA ALA A 139 -23.69 8.47 18.56
C ALA A 139 -24.21 7.77 17.31
N TYR A 140 -23.85 8.23 16.11
CA TYR A 140 -24.32 7.66 14.86
C TYR A 140 -23.15 7.28 13.98
N ALA A 141 -23.20 6.07 13.42
CA ALA A 141 -22.16 5.57 12.53
C ALA A 141 -22.73 4.60 11.49
N GLU A 142 -22.00 4.48 10.38
CA GLU A 142 -22.13 3.42 9.40
C GLU A 142 -20.74 2.77 9.16
N LEU A 143 -20.72 1.52 8.75
CA LEU A 143 -19.49 0.76 8.52
C LEU A 143 -19.14 0.73 7.04
N VAL A 144 -17.86 0.90 6.74
CA VAL A 144 -17.30 0.76 5.39
C VAL A 144 -16.31 -0.40 5.37
N LEU A 145 -16.41 -1.27 4.38
CA LEU A 145 -15.47 -2.37 4.15
C LEU A 145 -15.08 -2.41 2.68
N CYS A 146 -13.78 -2.59 2.41
CA CYS A 146 -13.30 -2.81 1.05
C CYS A 146 -12.75 -4.24 0.94
N LEU A 147 -13.14 -4.93 -0.13
CA LEU A 147 -12.72 -6.31 -0.41
C LEU A 147 -12.00 -6.40 -1.76
N PRO A 148 -11.07 -7.35 -1.95
CA PRO A 148 -10.40 -7.57 -3.24
C PRO A 148 -11.40 -7.74 -4.40
N ALA A 149 -11.05 -7.27 -5.60
CA ALA A 149 -11.94 -7.31 -6.76
C ALA A 149 -12.32 -8.73 -7.22
N ASP A 150 -11.59 -9.75 -6.78
CA ASP A 150 -11.87 -11.16 -7.02
C ASP A 150 -12.66 -11.84 -5.89
N TRP A 151 -13.09 -11.08 -4.87
CA TRP A 151 -13.95 -11.61 -3.81
C TRP A 151 -15.32 -12.03 -4.35
N LYS A 152 -15.81 -13.16 -3.87
CA LYS A 152 -17.05 -13.77 -4.33
C LYS A 152 -18.24 -13.23 -3.54
N LEU A 153 -19.15 -12.52 -4.22
CA LEU A 153 -20.29 -11.83 -3.62
C LEU A 153 -21.65 -12.23 -4.21
N SER A 154 -21.75 -13.31 -4.99
CA SER A 154 -23.06 -13.75 -5.47
C SER A 154 -23.87 -14.43 -4.36
N GLN A 155 -25.21 -14.48 -4.50
CA GLN A 155 -26.06 -15.21 -3.55
C GLN A 155 -25.71 -16.70 -3.49
N GLU A 156 -25.27 -17.30 -4.60
CA GLU A 156 -24.82 -18.70 -4.66
C GLU A 156 -23.52 -18.89 -3.89
N ASP A 157 -22.58 -17.93 -3.99
CA ASP A 157 -21.30 -17.99 -3.25
C ASP A 157 -21.49 -17.88 -1.73
N PHE A 158 -22.56 -17.24 -1.27
CA PHE A 158 -22.87 -17.12 0.16
C PHE A 158 -23.30 -18.43 0.82
N GLU A 159 -23.52 -19.50 0.06
CA GLU A 159 -23.63 -20.85 0.64
C GLU A 159 -22.30 -21.33 1.25
N ASP A 160 -21.17 -20.76 0.82
CA ASP A 160 -19.83 -21.02 1.35
C ASP A 160 -19.43 -19.93 2.36
N GLU A 161 -19.23 -20.34 3.61
CA GLU A 161 -18.86 -19.43 4.70
C GLU A 161 -17.53 -18.69 4.43
N SER A 162 -16.61 -19.30 3.69
CA SER A 162 -15.34 -18.65 3.32
C SER A 162 -15.52 -17.38 2.48
N SER A 163 -16.67 -17.25 1.80
CA SER A 163 -17.04 -16.06 1.03
C SER A 163 -17.99 -15.12 1.79
N TYR A 164 -18.83 -15.68 2.68
CA TYR A 164 -19.88 -14.94 3.41
C TYR A 164 -19.41 -14.25 4.69
N TRP A 165 -18.34 -14.74 5.34
CA TRP A 165 -17.93 -14.26 6.66
C TRP A 165 -17.76 -12.73 6.77
N PRO A 166 -17.25 -11.97 5.78
CA PRO A 166 -17.10 -10.52 5.92
C PRO A 166 -18.47 -9.83 6.01
N ILE A 167 -19.42 -10.27 5.17
CA ILE A 167 -20.81 -9.76 5.15
C ILE A 167 -21.51 -10.08 6.46
N ARG A 168 -21.33 -11.30 6.98
CA ARG A 168 -21.82 -11.70 8.29
C ARG A 168 -21.27 -10.80 9.40
N TRP A 169 -19.97 -10.48 9.37
CA TRP A 169 -19.34 -9.60 10.35
C TRP A 169 -19.84 -8.15 10.27
N MET A 170 -20.05 -7.59 9.08
CA MET A 170 -20.67 -6.27 8.95
C MET A 170 -22.05 -6.22 9.63
N LYS A 171 -22.88 -7.25 9.44
CA LYS A 171 -24.20 -7.36 10.09
C LYS A 171 -24.12 -7.53 11.61
N ILE A 172 -23.14 -8.31 12.10
CA ILE A 172 -22.90 -8.48 13.54
C ILE A 172 -22.49 -7.13 14.15
N LEU A 173 -21.52 -6.46 13.53
CA LEU A 173 -20.96 -5.21 14.05
C LEU A 173 -21.95 -4.05 13.97
N ALA A 174 -22.77 -3.94 12.93
CA ALA A 174 -23.82 -2.92 12.85
C ALA A 174 -24.81 -3.01 14.04
N ARG A 175 -25.05 -4.22 14.56
CA ARG A 175 -25.93 -4.44 15.73
C ARG A 175 -25.22 -4.33 17.06
N PHE A 176 -23.92 -4.54 17.07
CA PHE A 176 -23.14 -4.71 18.28
C PHE A 176 -23.30 -3.54 19.28
N PRO A 177 -23.27 -2.25 18.85
CA PRO A 177 -23.53 -1.12 19.75
C PRO A 177 -24.87 -1.17 20.47
N HIS A 178 -25.90 -1.68 19.79
CA HIS A 178 -27.28 -1.74 20.29
C HIS A 178 -27.52 -2.96 21.18
N ASP A 179 -26.91 -4.08 20.83
CA ASP A 179 -26.97 -5.35 21.56
C ASP A 179 -26.20 -5.33 22.89
N TYR A 180 -25.15 -4.52 22.99
CA TYR A 180 -24.22 -4.50 24.12
C TYR A 180 -24.08 -3.13 24.80
N GLU A 181 -24.98 -2.19 24.49
CA GLU A 181 -25.00 -0.84 25.06
C GLU A 181 -23.62 -0.19 25.02
N THR A 182 -23.09 -0.08 23.79
CA THR A 182 -21.77 0.47 23.53
C THR A 182 -21.78 1.34 22.28
N PHE A 183 -20.61 1.77 21.85
CA PHE A 183 -20.43 2.60 20.66
C PHE A 183 -19.13 2.24 19.95
N PHE A 184 -19.08 2.53 18.66
CA PHE A 184 -17.86 2.47 17.88
C PHE A 184 -17.33 3.86 17.58
N THR A 185 -16.01 3.96 17.61
CA THR A 185 -15.27 5.13 17.14
C THR A 185 -13.90 4.69 16.65
N LEU A 186 -13.13 5.62 16.10
CA LEU A 186 -11.77 5.38 15.65
C LEU A 186 -10.94 4.72 16.74
N SER A 187 -10.04 3.82 16.36
CA SER A 187 -9.17 3.02 17.21
C SER A 187 -9.81 1.88 18.00
N HIS A 188 -11.14 1.76 18.03
CA HIS A 188 -11.79 0.61 18.64
C HIS A 188 -11.43 -0.67 17.87
N THR A 189 -11.25 -1.76 18.62
CA THR A 189 -10.89 -3.08 18.07
C THR A 189 -11.85 -4.15 18.58
N ILE A 190 -12.39 -4.98 17.67
CA ILE A 190 -13.31 -6.07 17.99
C ILE A 190 -12.70 -7.41 17.53
N PRO A 191 -12.27 -8.28 18.45
CA PRO A 191 -11.74 -9.60 18.11
C PRO A 191 -12.86 -10.55 17.64
N GLY A 192 -12.47 -11.61 16.92
CA GLY A 192 -13.37 -12.64 16.39
C GLY A 192 -14.11 -13.46 17.45
N GLY A 193 -13.63 -13.45 18.70
CA GLY A 193 -14.21 -14.18 19.81
C GLY A 193 -13.65 -13.77 21.17
N ASN A 194 -14.09 -14.46 22.22
CA ASN A 194 -13.51 -14.37 23.55
C ASN A 194 -13.29 -15.79 24.12
N PRO A 195 -12.06 -16.34 24.04
CA PRO A 195 -10.80 -15.67 23.68
C PRO A 195 -10.72 -15.26 22.19
N PRO A 196 -9.84 -14.30 21.83
CA PRO A 196 -9.66 -13.89 20.44
C PRO A 196 -9.25 -15.06 19.53
N GLU A 197 -9.90 -15.16 18.39
CA GLU A 197 -9.73 -16.21 17.37
C GLU A 197 -9.88 -15.63 15.95
N GLU A 198 -9.41 -16.35 14.94
CA GLU A 198 -9.61 -15.98 13.54
C GLU A 198 -11.10 -15.96 13.16
N PHE A 199 -11.48 -15.12 12.20
CA PHE A 199 -12.89 -14.93 11.80
C PHE A 199 -13.49 -16.13 11.07
N ASP A 200 -12.65 -16.85 10.33
CA ASP A 200 -12.99 -18.05 9.59
C ASP A 200 -11.70 -18.84 9.31
N PRO A 201 -11.71 -20.19 9.25
CA PRO A 201 -10.52 -20.99 8.92
C PRO A 201 -9.88 -20.65 7.57
N SER A 202 -10.60 -19.99 6.66
CA SER A 202 -10.08 -19.55 5.36
C SER A 202 -9.22 -18.29 5.42
N THR A 203 -9.18 -17.56 6.53
CA THR A 203 -8.42 -16.30 6.67
C THR A 203 -7.58 -16.27 7.94
N PRO A 204 -6.37 -15.67 7.93
CA PRO A 204 -5.61 -15.44 9.15
C PRO A 204 -6.09 -14.21 9.95
N MET A 205 -7.09 -13.47 9.46
CA MET A 205 -7.63 -12.29 10.13
C MET A 205 -8.49 -12.69 11.33
N GLY A 206 -8.36 -11.97 12.45
CA GLY A 206 -9.09 -12.27 13.68
C GLY A 206 -9.51 -11.07 14.51
N CYS A 207 -9.30 -9.85 14.01
CA CYS A 207 -9.75 -8.64 14.68
C CYS A 207 -10.11 -7.54 13.67
N TRP A 208 -11.17 -6.81 13.96
CA TRP A 208 -11.53 -5.60 13.23
C TRP A 208 -11.01 -4.39 13.99
N MET A 209 -10.43 -3.42 13.30
CA MET A 209 -10.09 -2.11 13.85
C MET A 209 -10.81 -1.03 13.06
N PHE A 210 -11.45 -0.09 13.75
CA PHE A 210 -12.11 1.03 13.10
C PHE A 210 -11.13 2.18 12.86
N VAL A 211 -11.03 2.61 11.60
CA VAL A 211 -10.15 3.70 11.15
C VAL A 211 -10.90 4.63 10.20
N PRO A 212 -10.37 5.83 9.89
CA PRO A 212 -10.96 6.67 8.86
C PRO A 212 -10.88 5.98 7.49
N PRO A 213 -11.87 6.19 6.59
CA PRO A 213 -11.82 5.70 5.22
C PRO A 213 -10.79 6.48 4.36
N LEU A 214 -9.50 6.33 4.69
CA LEU A 214 -8.36 7.08 4.11
C LEU A 214 -8.19 6.94 2.59
N MET A 215 -8.84 5.95 1.98
CA MET A 215 -8.86 5.74 0.53
C MET A 215 -9.92 6.58 -0.19
N PHE A 216 -10.81 7.25 0.55
CA PHE A 216 -11.84 8.17 0.06
C PHE A 216 -11.55 9.61 0.53
N GLU A 217 -12.22 10.58 -0.08
CA GLU A 217 -12.11 12.00 0.27
C GLU A 217 -12.57 12.24 1.72
N GLU A 218 -11.98 13.21 2.43
CA GLU A 218 -12.31 13.48 3.85
C GLU A 218 -13.79 13.84 4.03
N GLU A 219 -14.39 14.47 3.02
CA GLU A 219 -15.82 14.78 2.96
C GLU A 219 -16.71 13.53 2.99
N SER A 220 -16.19 12.35 2.65
CA SER A 220 -16.96 11.11 2.72
C SER A 220 -17.08 10.54 4.13
N TRP A 221 -16.27 11.02 5.08
CA TRP A 221 -16.13 10.41 6.40
C TRP A 221 -17.29 10.75 7.34
N GLU A 222 -18.03 11.82 7.04
CA GLU A 222 -19.12 12.32 7.86
C GLU A 222 -20.31 12.77 7.01
N LEU A 223 -21.53 12.50 7.48
CA LEU A 223 -22.77 13.03 6.91
C LEU A 223 -23.56 13.76 8.01
N GLN A 224 -24.06 14.96 7.69
CA GLN A 224 -24.97 15.69 8.56
C GLN A 224 -26.42 15.35 8.21
N HIS A 225 -27.19 14.86 9.18
CA HIS A 225 -28.60 14.52 9.01
C HIS A 225 -29.40 14.93 10.24
N GLU A 226 -30.43 15.77 10.06
CA GLU A 226 -31.33 16.28 11.12
C GLU A 226 -30.64 16.82 12.39
N GLY A 227 -29.43 17.37 12.27
CA GLY A 227 -28.67 17.91 13.40
C GLY A 227 -27.78 16.90 14.12
N HIS A 228 -27.65 15.69 13.58
CA HIS A 228 -26.73 14.64 14.01
C HIS A 228 -25.64 14.40 12.97
N THR A 229 -24.45 14.03 13.44
CA THR A 229 -23.32 13.61 12.61
C THR A 229 -23.30 12.09 12.52
N ILE A 230 -23.35 11.56 11.30
CA ILE A 230 -23.20 10.13 11.01
C ILE A 230 -21.76 9.91 10.57
N ASN A 231 -21.02 9.08 11.32
CA ASN A 231 -19.61 8.80 11.09
C ASN A 231 -19.44 7.52 10.24
N PHE A 232 -18.68 7.59 9.15
CA PHE A 232 -18.34 6.41 8.35
C PHE A 232 -17.04 5.79 8.86
N LEU A 233 -17.13 4.60 9.46
CA LEU A 233 -16.01 3.90 10.08
C LEU A 233 -15.52 2.77 9.17
N TYR A 234 -14.27 2.87 8.70
CA TYR A 234 -13.67 1.79 7.90
C TYR A 234 -13.23 0.62 8.78
N MET A 235 -13.65 -0.58 8.39
CA MET A 235 -13.31 -1.85 9.03
C MET A 235 -11.98 -2.38 8.49
N GLN A 236 -10.88 -2.08 9.17
CA GLN A 236 -9.56 -2.64 8.86
C GLN A 236 -9.39 -4.01 9.54
N ALA A 237 -9.20 -5.06 8.75
CA ALA A 237 -8.87 -6.39 9.27
C ALA A 237 -7.44 -6.43 9.81
N LEU A 238 -7.26 -7.07 10.97
CA LEU A 238 -6.00 -7.30 11.66
C LEU A 238 -5.81 -8.78 11.99
N HIS A 239 -4.55 -9.21 12.01
CA HIS A 239 -4.15 -10.44 12.69
C HIS A 239 -4.26 -10.27 14.20
N LEU A 240 -4.36 -11.39 14.92
CA LEU A 240 -4.42 -11.37 16.39
C LEU A 240 -3.15 -10.77 17.02
N ASP A 241 -1.98 -11.00 16.43
CA ASP A 241 -0.72 -10.45 16.92
C ASP A 241 -0.56 -8.94 16.62
N GLU A 242 -1.16 -8.44 15.54
CA GLU A 242 -1.27 -7.01 15.22
C GLU A 242 -2.22 -6.29 16.19
N MET A 243 -3.35 -6.92 16.52
CA MET A 243 -4.23 -6.45 17.58
C MET A 243 -3.48 -6.38 18.91
N GLU A 244 -2.76 -7.44 19.30
CA GLU A 244 -1.93 -7.41 20.51
C GLU A 244 -0.88 -6.30 20.48
N TYR A 245 -0.25 -6.07 19.33
CA TYR A 245 0.69 -4.97 19.15
C TYR A 245 0.01 -3.62 19.40
N LYS A 246 -1.18 -3.38 18.81
CA LYS A 246 -1.99 -2.18 19.06
C LYS A 246 -2.34 -2.01 20.53
N LEU A 247 -2.78 -3.08 21.20
CA LEU A 247 -3.12 -3.04 22.62
C LEU A 247 -1.90 -2.71 23.51
N LYS A 248 -0.70 -3.14 23.09
CA LYS A 248 0.56 -2.91 23.81
C LYS A 248 1.18 -1.53 23.53
N GLN A 249 1.21 -1.11 22.27
CA GLN A 249 1.95 0.08 21.78
C GLN A 249 1.06 1.29 21.49
N GLY A 250 -0.24 1.09 21.28
CA GLY A 250 -1.20 2.14 20.96
C GLY A 250 -1.69 2.10 19.52
N TYR A 251 -2.76 2.86 19.26
CA TYR A 251 -3.41 2.96 17.96
C TYR A 251 -2.52 3.56 16.88
N ASP A 252 -1.91 4.72 17.16
CA ASP A 252 -1.09 5.45 16.19
C ASP A 252 0.08 4.60 15.70
N GLU A 253 0.75 3.89 16.60
CA GLU A 253 1.87 2.99 16.27
C GLU A 253 1.44 1.81 15.39
N ALA A 254 0.28 1.21 15.68
CA ALA A 254 -0.25 0.10 14.88
C ALA A 254 -0.71 0.58 13.50
N GLY A 255 -1.41 1.72 13.43
CA GLY A 255 -1.82 2.35 12.18
C GLY A 255 -0.63 2.73 11.31
N ASP A 256 0.39 3.38 11.90
CA ASP A 256 1.63 3.68 11.20
C ASP A 256 2.33 2.41 10.72
N ARG A 257 2.38 1.35 11.54
CA ARG A 257 3.00 0.10 11.13
C ARG A 257 2.28 -0.55 9.95
N LEU A 258 0.95 -0.57 9.94
CA LEU A 258 0.14 -1.03 8.80
C LEU A 258 0.45 -0.23 7.54
N LEU A 259 0.30 1.10 7.60
CA LEU A 259 0.49 2.01 6.46
C LEU A 259 1.93 2.08 5.94
N ASN A 260 2.91 1.74 6.78
CA ASN A 260 4.32 1.69 6.39
C ASN A 260 4.75 0.30 5.86
N THR A 261 3.98 -0.75 6.16
CA THR A 261 4.27 -2.13 5.73
C THR A 261 3.52 -2.48 4.45
N PHE A 262 2.27 -2.06 4.34
CA PHE A 262 1.36 -2.45 3.27
C PHE A 262 0.86 -1.24 2.49
N ASN A 263 0.68 -1.43 1.19
CA ASN A 263 -0.07 -0.49 0.35
C ASN A 263 -1.59 -0.68 0.52
N LEU A 264 -2.39 0.20 -0.08
CA LEU A 264 -3.86 0.20 0.10
C LEU A 264 -4.54 -1.11 -0.33
N LEU A 265 -4.10 -1.74 -1.43
CA LEU A 265 -4.72 -2.99 -1.90
C LEU A 265 -4.30 -4.17 -1.02
N GLU A 266 -3.05 -4.18 -0.56
CA GLU A 266 -2.57 -5.19 0.40
C GLU A 266 -3.33 -5.09 1.72
N LEU A 267 -3.69 -3.89 2.20
CA LEU A 267 -4.49 -3.73 3.42
C LEU A 267 -5.91 -4.31 3.32
N MET A 268 -6.45 -4.42 2.11
CA MET A 268 -7.75 -5.04 1.81
C MET A 268 -7.64 -6.54 1.58
N ASP A 269 -6.44 -7.06 1.35
CA ASP A 269 -6.22 -8.49 1.15
C ASP A 269 -6.44 -9.23 2.48
N MET A 270 -7.53 -10.00 2.52
CA MET A 270 -7.90 -10.81 3.68
C MET A 270 -6.97 -12.01 3.91
N GLN A 271 -5.94 -12.18 3.07
CA GLN A 271 -4.89 -13.18 3.19
C GLN A 271 -3.49 -12.60 3.42
N ARG A 272 -3.36 -11.26 3.55
CA ARG A 272 -2.05 -10.63 3.78
C ARG A 272 -1.37 -11.20 5.03
N PRO A 273 -0.02 -11.27 5.09
CA PRO A 273 0.69 -11.62 6.31
C PRO A 273 0.55 -10.54 7.39
N SER A 274 0.85 -10.91 8.64
CA SER A 274 0.92 -9.95 9.75
C SER A 274 2.15 -9.03 9.63
N PHE A 275 1.99 -7.72 9.89
CA PHE A 275 3.11 -6.79 9.98
C PHE A 275 4.09 -7.17 11.10
N CYS A 276 3.67 -7.98 12.08
CA CYS A 276 4.50 -8.42 13.18
C CYS A 276 5.63 -9.37 12.74
N HIS A 277 5.45 -10.04 11.60
CA HIS A 277 6.47 -10.91 11.00
C HIS A 277 7.55 -10.14 10.24
N PHE A 278 7.35 -8.84 10.03
CA PHE A 278 8.34 -7.97 9.44
C PHE A 278 9.20 -7.38 10.56
N GLU A 279 10.53 -7.50 10.44
CA GLU A 279 11.45 -6.99 11.44
C GLU A 279 11.26 -5.49 11.66
N THR A 280 10.99 -5.11 12.92
CA THR A 280 11.13 -3.72 13.34
C THR A 280 12.60 -3.39 13.36
N SER A 281 13.11 -2.80 12.28
CA SER A 281 14.28 -1.95 12.42
C SER A 281 13.84 -0.80 13.34
N GLY A 282 14.20 -0.89 14.61
CA GLY A 282 13.69 -0.03 15.67
C GLY A 282 13.89 1.44 15.35
N ASP A 283 12.79 2.11 15.02
CA ASP A 283 12.56 3.55 15.10
C ASP A 283 11.03 3.75 14.96
N GLY A 284 10.43 4.50 15.89
CA GLY A 284 8.99 4.74 16.00
C GLY A 284 8.38 5.61 14.88
N PRO A 285 7.20 6.20 15.12
CA PRO A 285 6.28 6.69 14.11
C PRO A 285 6.88 7.91 13.42
N ARG A 286 6.90 7.86 12.09
CA ARG A 286 7.38 8.86 11.12
C ARG A 286 8.12 10.09 11.72
N GLN A 287 9.36 9.92 12.19
CA GLN A 287 10.36 10.90 11.78
C GLN A 287 10.51 10.73 10.27
N ARG A 288 10.04 11.73 9.50
CA ARG A 288 10.26 11.91 8.06
C ARG A 288 11.50 11.13 7.61
N LYS A 289 11.32 9.92 7.04
CA LYS A 289 12.40 8.94 6.80
C LYS A 289 13.61 9.67 6.25
N GLN A 290 14.66 9.79 7.05
CA GLN A 290 15.94 10.29 6.60
C GLN A 290 16.68 9.09 6.00
N LEU A 291 16.84 9.08 4.68
CA LEU A 291 17.72 8.20 3.96
C LEU A 291 19.16 8.52 4.34
N ASN A 292 19.86 7.56 4.94
CA ASN A 292 21.29 7.67 5.19
C ASN A 292 22.04 7.26 3.92
N VAL A 293 22.36 8.23 3.07
CA VAL A 293 23.16 7.99 1.87
C VAL A 293 24.63 8.24 2.18
N GLN A 294 25.50 7.28 1.83
CA GLN A 294 26.92 7.44 2.04
C GLN A 294 27.56 8.23 0.89
N CYS A 295 28.24 9.33 1.22
CA CYS A 295 29.05 10.08 0.29
C CYS A 295 30.36 9.34 -0.01
N ALA A 296 30.97 9.61 -1.17
CA ALA A 296 32.29 9.09 -1.53
C ALA A 296 33.43 9.47 -0.57
N CYS A 297 33.25 10.49 0.30
CA CYS A 297 34.22 10.79 1.37
C CYS A 297 34.05 9.90 2.62
N GLY A 298 33.05 9.01 2.64
CA GLY A 298 32.71 8.14 3.77
C GLY A 298 31.60 8.68 4.67
N GLU A 299 31.24 9.96 4.56
CA GLU A 299 30.20 10.61 5.37
C GLU A 299 28.82 10.02 5.10
N LYS A 300 28.07 9.69 6.15
CA LYS A 300 26.66 9.31 6.04
C LYS A 300 25.81 10.58 6.11
N VAL A 301 25.12 10.88 5.02
CA VAL A 301 24.24 12.05 4.92
C VAL A 301 22.81 11.59 5.13
N ALA A 302 22.15 12.11 6.16
CA ALA A 302 20.76 11.82 6.45
C ALA A 302 19.84 12.78 5.66
N ILE A 303 18.97 12.25 4.81
CA ILE A 303 18.25 13.02 3.78
C ILE A 303 16.79 12.64 3.76
N ALA A 304 15.87 13.60 3.88
CA ALA A 304 14.44 13.31 3.77
C ALA A 304 14.09 12.56 2.46
N THR A 305 13.33 11.47 2.55
CA THR A 305 12.83 10.65 1.42
C THR A 305 12.12 11.47 0.33
N ALA A 306 11.50 12.59 0.69
CA ALA A 306 10.90 13.54 -0.26
C ALA A 306 11.90 14.10 -1.30
N LYS A 307 13.21 14.00 -1.05
CA LYS A 307 14.27 14.37 -1.98
C LYS A 307 14.71 13.22 -2.91
N GLY A 308 13.99 12.10 -2.93
CA GLY A 308 14.23 10.98 -3.83
C GLY A 308 14.36 11.44 -5.29
N GLY A 309 15.46 11.02 -5.94
CA GLY A 309 15.75 11.34 -7.33
C GLY A 309 16.43 12.70 -7.53
N SER A 310 16.90 13.33 -6.45
CA SER A 310 17.68 14.57 -6.50
C SER A 310 19.08 14.35 -5.94
N SER A 311 20.00 15.24 -6.34
CA SER A 311 21.36 15.29 -5.83
C SER A 311 21.51 16.45 -4.86
N ILE A 312 22.09 16.18 -3.70
CA ILE A 312 22.30 17.17 -2.65
C ILE A 312 23.80 17.31 -2.31
N PRO A 313 24.27 18.49 -1.86
CA PRO A 313 25.66 18.63 -1.44
C PRO A 313 25.92 17.88 -0.13
N CYS A 314 27.01 17.12 -0.06
CA CYS A 314 27.51 16.50 1.16
C CYS A 314 27.91 17.60 2.17
N PRO A 315 27.46 17.53 3.44
CA PRO A 315 27.77 18.53 4.45
C PRO A 315 29.27 18.59 4.82
N GLN A 316 30.00 17.48 4.63
CA GLN A 316 31.44 17.41 4.96
C GLN A 316 32.33 17.86 3.80
N CYS A 317 32.15 17.32 2.59
CA CYS A 317 33.07 17.56 1.48
C CYS A 317 32.49 18.39 0.33
N GLY A 318 31.21 18.75 0.39
CA GLY A 318 30.52 19.56 -0.63
C GLY A 318 30.21 18.84 -1.95
N LYS A 319 30.67 17.58 -2.14
CA LYS A 319 30.36 16.79 -3.35
C LYS A 319 28.88 16.43 -3.40
N ALA A 320 28.31 16.36 -4.61
CA ALA A 320 26.94 15.94 -4.80
C ALA A 320 26.74 14.46 -4.43
N VAL A 321 25.68 14.16 -3.69
CA VAL A 321 25.24 12.83 -3.25
C VAL A 321 23.83 12.62 -3.78
N TYR A 322 23.64 11.56 -4.56
CA TYR A 322 22.36 11.24 -5.16
C TYR A 322 21.47 10.43 -4.20
N VAL A 323 20.17 10.78 -4.15
CA VAL A 323 19.18 10.09 -3.31
C VAL A 323 18.41 9.08 -4.17
N PRO A 324 18.55 7.76 -3.96
CA PRO A 324 17.86 6.76 -4.78
C PRO A 324 16.34 6.78 -4.59
N VAL A 325 15.59 6.37 -5.61
CA VAL A 325 14.10 6.34 -5.60
C VAL A 325 13.47 4.95 -5.47
N SER A 326 14.27 3.88 -5.42
CA SER A 326 13.74 2.50 -5.28
C SER A 326 13.63 2.11 -3.81
N THR A 327 12.47 1.60 -3.39
CA THR A 327 12.23 1.11 -2.03
C THR A 327 13.21 -0.01 -1.68
N LEU A 328 13.51 -0.92 -2.62
CA LEU A 328 14.49 -1.99 -2.46
C LEU A 328 15.93 -1.45 -2.26
N ALA A 329 16.30 -0.38 -2.96
CA ALA A 329 17.58 0.32 -2.76
C ALA A 329 17.66 1.06 -1.41
N GLN A 330 16.50 1.42 -0.85
CA GLN A 330 16.38 2.18 0.40
C GLN A 330 16.29 1.28 1.64
N THR A 331 15.78 0.05 1.51
CA THR A 331 15.50 -0.86 2.63
C THR A 331 16.31 -2.15 2.61
N GLY A 332 16.88 -2.56 1.47
CA GLY A 332 17.64 -3.81 1.33
C GLY A 332 16.81 -5.10 1.44
N GLN A 333 15.48 -5.00 1.56
CA GLN A 333 14.56 -6.13 1.71
C GLN A 333 13.97 -6.53 0.35
N ARG A 334 14.23 -7.76 -0.09
CA ARG A 334 13.74 -8.32 -1.37
C ARG A 334 12.25 -8.72 -1.23
N PRO A 335 11.35 -8.28 -2.13
CA PRO A 335 9.97 -8.80 -2.16
C PRO A 335 9.96 -10.28 -2.58
N GLU A 336 8.92 -11.04 -2.20
CA GLU A 336 8.76 -12.42 -2.64
C GLU A 336 8.55 -12.48 -4.17
N GLY A 337 9.48 -13.11 -4.89
CA GLY A 337 9.51 -13.17 -6.36
C GLY A 337 10.87 -12.78 -6.96
N ALA A 338 10.94 -12.71 -8.30
CA ALA A 338 12.15 -12.31 -9.02
C ALA A 338 12.38 -10.79 -8.90
N ALA A 339 13.11 -10.37 -7.86
CA ALA A 339 13.53 -8.98 -7.66
C ALA A 339 15.00 -8.78 -8.03
N ALA A 340 15.33 -7.60 -8.56
CA ALA A 340 16.70 -7.21 -8.87
C ALA A 340 17.60 -7.32 -7.63
N SER A 341 18.82 -7.85 -7.79
CA SER A 341 19.76 -7.95 -6.67
C SER A 341 20.29 -6.58 -6.26
N HIS A 342 20.49 -5.68 -7.23
CA HIS A 342 20.95 -4.31 -7.02
C HIS A 342 20.11 -3.34 -7.86
N PRO A 343 18.94 -2.89 -7.39
CA PRO A 343 18.08 -1.97 -8.13
C PRO A 343 18.81 -0.66 -8.44
N ALA A 344 18.68 -0.17 -9.67
CA ALA A 344 19.35 1.06 -10.11
C ALA A 344 18.90 2.29 -9.31
N GLY A 345 17.64 2.38 -8.88
CA GLY A 345 17.15 3.46 -8.02
C GLY A 345 17.21 4.85 -8.67
N VAL A 346 17.19 4.93 -10.00
CA VAL A 346 17.37 6.20 -10.74
C VAL A 346 16.04 6.81 -11.14
N ARG A 347 15.85 8.10 -10.83
CA ARG A 347 14.78 8.90 -11.39
C ARG A 347 15.16 9.37 -12.78
N ILE A 348 14.32 9.08 -13.76
CA ILE A 348 14.60 9.42 -15.16
C ILE A 348 14.04 10.77 -15.56
N ASN A 349 14.63 11.31 -16.62
CA ASN A 349 14.08 12.37 -17.44
C ASN A 349 13.55 11.74 -18.75
N HIS A 350 12.22 11.67 -18.91
CA HIS A 350 11.59 11.05 -20.08
C HIS A 350 12.00 11.70 -21.40
N LEU A 351 12.14 13.04 -21.43
CA LEU A 351 12.57 13.75 -22.64
C LEU A 351 13.95 13.25 -23.08
N ARG A 352 14.87 13.07 -22.14
CA ARG A 352 16.20 12.53 -22.41
C ARG A 352 16.13 11.08 -22.90
N TYR A 353 15.37 10.22 -22.21
CA TYR A 353 15.21 8.83 -22.62
C TYR A 353 14.75 8.74 -24.08
N PHE A 354 13.71 9.48 -24.44
CA PHE A 354 13.17 9.45 -25.78
C PHE A 354 14.05 10.14 -26.85
N GLN A 355 15.04 10.95 -26.49
CA GLN A 355 16.07 11.39 -27.46
C GLN A 355 16.90 10.22 -27.99
N PHE A 356 17.08 9.16 -27.18
CA PHE A 356 17.70 7.92 -27.60
C PHE A 356 16.73 6.99 -28.33
N TYR A 357 15.42 7.15 -28.14
CA TYR A 357 14.36 6.36 -28.78
C TYR A 357 13.34 7.24 -29.54
N PRO A 358 13.78 8.06 -30.53
CA PRO A 358 12.91 9.05 -31.17
C PRO A 358 11.77 8.42 -31.98
N VAL A 359 11.99 7.21 -32.53
CA VAL A 359 10.96 6.45 -33.25
C VAL A 359 9.80 6.10 -32.33
N GLU A 360 10.04 5.85 -31.03
CA GLU A 360 8.97 5.59 -30.08
C GLU A 360 8.05 6.81 -29.94
N ILE A 361 8.60 8.03 -29.80
CA ILE A 361 7.77 9.27 -29.78
C ILE A 361 6.96 9.40 -31.06
N LEU A 362 7.61 9.20 -32.21
CA LEU A 362 6.96 9.37 -33.51
C LEU A 362 5.76 8.43 -33.68
N TRP A 363 5.85 7.23 -33.11
CA TRP A 363 4.75 6.26 -33.08
C TRP A 363 3.49 6.81 -32.39
N TRP A 364 3.65 7.65 -31.37
CA TRP A 364 2.55 8.28 -30.64
C TRP A 364 2.12 9.63 -31.27
N ALA A 365 3.05 10.37 -31.84
CA ALA A 365 2.79 11.72 -32.36
C ALA A 365 2.22 11.74 -33.79
N ILE A 366 2.68 10.84 -34.67
CA ILE A 366 2.26 10.84 -36.08
C ILE A 366 0.77 10.53 -36.24
N PRO A 367 0.19 9.51 -35.56
CA PRO A 367 -1.24 9.19 -35.74
C PRO A 367 -2.18 10.23 -35.10
N SER A 368 -1.74 10.95 -34.08
CA SER A 368 -2.58 11.91 -33.36
C SER A 368 -2.88 13.17 -34.17
N ILE A 369 -1.96 13.58 -35.07
CA ILE A 369 -2.14 14.75 -35.94
C ILE A 369 -3.34 14.60 -36.90
N PRO A 370 -3.44 13.56 -37.76
CA PRO A 370 -4.59 13.40 -38.65
C PRO A 370 -5.89 13.14 -37.87
N LEU A 371 -5.84 12.40 -36.75
CA LEU A 371 -7.01 12.18 -35.90
C LEU A 371 -7.55 13.50 -35.33
N ALA A 372 -6.67 14.41 -34.90
CA ALA A 372 -7.08 15.71 -34.39
C ALA A 372 -7.74 16.56 -35.49
N LEU A 373 -7.18 16.55 -36.70
CA LEU A 373 -7.76 17.25 -37.85
C LEU A 373 -9.15 16.68 -38.23
N LEU A 374 -9.33 15.36 -38.21
CA LEU A 374 -10.63 14.72 -38.43
C LEU A 374 -11.62 15.04 -37.29
N GLY A 375 -11.13 15.13 -36.05
CA GLY A 375 -11.87 15.57 -34.87
C GLY A 375 -12.46 16.96 -35.01
N GLN A 376 -11.69 17.88 -35.59
CA GLN A 376 -12.11 19.27 -35.83
C GLN A 376 -13.05 19.41 -37.03
N THR A 377 -12.84 18.63 -38.09
CA THR A 377 -13.49 18.84 -39.39
C THR A 377 -14.67 17.92 -39.68
N ILE A 378 -14.71 16.72 -39.07
CA ILE A 378 -15.72 15.70 -39.36
C ILE A 378 -16.57 15.39 -38.13
N HIS A 379 -15.95 14.93 -37.04
CA HIS A 379 -16.68 14.47 -35.86
C HIS A 379 -15.79 14.39 -34.61
N TRP A 380 -16.26 14.85 -33.45
CA TRP A 380 -15.48 14.83 -32.20
C TRP A 380 -15.03 13.42 -31.77
N GLY A 381 -15.72 12.37 -32.21
CA GLY A 381 -15.36 10.97 -31.91
C GLY A 381 -13.93 10.58 -32.34
N PHE A 382 -13.30 11.29 -33.27
CA PHE A 382 -11.89 11.07 -33.63
C PHE A 382 -10.89 11.52 -32.54
N TYR A 383 -11.33 12.22 -31.49
CA TYR A 383 -10.50 12.49 -30.31
C TYR A 383 -10.38 11.29 -29.37
N VAL A 384 -11.31 10.32 -29.41
CA VAL A 384 -11.28 9.15 -28.51
C VAL A 384 -10.01 8.32 -28.67
N PRO A 385 -9.55 7.95 -29.89
CA PRO A 385 -8.29 7.23 -30.05
C PRO A 385 -7.06 8.03 -29.60
N ILE A 386 -7.12 9.38 -29.67
CA ILE A 386 -6.03 10.24 -29.16
C ILE A 386 -5.94 10.13 -27.64
N VAL A 387 -7.07 10.14 -26.93
CA VAL A 387 -7.10 9.95 -25.46
C VAL A 387 -6.55 8.58 -25.08
N ILE A 388 -6.95 7.52 -25.79
CA ILE A 388 -6.41 6.16 -25.57
C ILE A 388 -4.89 6.13 -25.80
N MET A 389 -4.42 6.74 -26.89
CA MET A 389 -2.98 6.85 -27.17
C MET A 389 -2.21 7.63 -26.11
N ILE A 390 -2.79 8.70 -25.55
CA ILE A 390 -2.18 9.45 -24.43
C ILE A 390 -2.09 8.55 -23.19
N GLY A 391 -3.15 7.79 -22.87
CA GLY A 391 -3.15 6.83 -21.77
C GLY A 391 -2.07 5.75 -21.92
N LEU A 392 -1.96 5.14 -23.10
CA LEU A 392 -0.93 4.15 -23.41
C LEU A 392 0.49 4.76 -23.38
N PHE A 393 0.66 6.00 -23.85
CA PHE A 393 1.94 6.71 -23.76
C PHE A 393 2.32 6.99 -22.31
N ALA A 394 1.36 7.38 -21.46
CA ALA A 394 1.57 7.57 -20.03
C ALA A 394 1.95 6.24 -19.33
N LEU A 395 1.30 5.13 -19.71
CA LEU A 395 1.65 3.79 -19.24
C LEU A 395 3.07 3.41 -19.67
N ARG A 396 3.46 3.67 -20.93
CA ARG A 396 4.84 3.47 -21.41
C ARG A 396 5.83 4.30 -20.59
N CYS A 397 5.51 5.56 -20.27
CA CYS A 397 6.37 6.40 -19.42
C CYS A 397 6.50 5.86 -18.00
N ARG A 398 5.43 5.26 -17.44
CA ARG A 398 5.48 4.57 -16.14
C ARG A 398 6.37 3.33 -16.19
N ILE A 399 6.21 2.48 -17.21
CA ILE A 399 7.04 1.26 -17.42
C ILE A 399 8.52 1.63 -17.57
N VAL A 400 8.84 2.65 -18.36
CA VAL A 400 10.24 3.09 -18.48
C VAL A 400 10.74 3.65 -17.15
N SER A 401 9.89 4.31 -16.36
CA SER A 401 10.29 4.79 -15.02
C SER A 401 10.56 3.67 -14.04
N SER A 402 9.76 2.59 -14.04
CA SER A 402 10.02 1.42 -13.22
C SER A 402 11.28 0.68 -13.67
N TYR A 403 11.57 0.68 -14.97
CA TYR A 403 12.80 0.09 -15.53
C TYR A 403 14.08 0.64 -14.90
N PHE A 404 14.21 1.96 -14.78
CA PHE A 404 15.41 2.58 -14.19
C PHE A 404 15.34 2.70 -12.67
N ARG A 405 14.15 2.50 -12.07
CA ARG A 405 13.96 2.44 -10.63
C ARG A 405 14.35 1.08 -10.08
N ASP A 406 13.81 0.01 -10.66
CA ASP A 406 13.80 -1.32 -10.07
C ASP A 406 14.59 -2.35 -10.91
N GLY A 407 15.06 -1.98 -12.10
CA GLY A 407 15.94 -2.83 -12.91
C GLY A 407 17.29 -3.08 -12.25
N ASP A 408 17.86 -4.25 -12.53
CA ASP A 408 19.11 -4.72 -11.93
C ASP A 408 20.32 -4.00 -12.49
N THR A 409 21.26 -3.65 -11.63
CA THR A 409 22.45 -2.88 -12.01
C THR A 409 23.52 -3.80 -12.57
N CYS A 410 23.77 -3.69 -13.86
CA CYS A 410 24.74 -4.51 -14.56
C CYS A 410 25.97 -3.69 -15.03
N PRO A 411 27.21 -4.18 -14.82
CA PRO A 411 28.40 -3.55 -15.38
C PRO A 411 28.48 -3.73 -16.89
N GLY A 412 28.90 -2.68 -17.58
CA GLY A 412 29.19 -2.73 -19.01
C GLY A 412 30.44 -1.95 -19.42
N VAL A 413 30.87 -2.19 -20.65
CA VAL A 413 32.00 -1.49 -21.27
C VAL A 413 31.78 -1.29 -22.76
N ILE A 414 32.13 -0.11 -23.25
CA ILE A 414 32.14 0.16 -24.69
C ILE A 414 33.23 -0.68 -25.34
N VAL A 415 32.84 -1.57 -26.26
CA VAL A 415 33.76 -2.50 -26.94
C VAL A 415 34.06 -2.09 -28.38
N SER A 416 33.22 -1.26 -28.99
CA SER A 416 33.43 -0.71 -30.32
C SER A 416 32.72 0.64 -30.48
N MET A 417 33.24 1.51 -31.33
CA MET A 417 32.58 2.76 -31.75
C MET A 417 32.03 2.67 -33.19
N GLU A 418 32.54 1.73 -34.00
CA GLU A 418 32.14 1.52 -35.39
C GLU A 418 32.05 0.01 -35.69
N PRO A 419 30.85 -0.61 -35.63
CA PRO A 419 29.60 -0.03 -35.11
C PRO A 419 29.67 0.22 -33.59
N PRO A 420 28.87 1.14 -33.02
CA PRO A 420 28.87 1.44 -31.59
C PRO A 420 28.28 0.26 -30.81
N LEU A 421 29.15 -0.47 -30.11
CA LEU A 421 28.80 -1.69 -29.37
C LEU A 421 29.21 -1.59 -27.91
N LEU A 422 28.31 -2.08 -27.07
CA LEU A 422 28.42 -2.17 -25.63
C LEU A 422 28.33 -3.64 -25.23
N ALA A 423 29.24 -4.09 -24.37
CA ALA A 423 29.16 -5.39 -23.71
C ALA A 423 28.70 -5.19 -22.25
N VAL A 424 27.70 -5.94 -21.80
CA VAL A 424 27.15 -5.89 -20.44
C VAL A 424 27.17 -7.29 -19.83
N LEU A 425 27.66 -7.40 -18.61
CA LEU A 425 27.71 -8.65 -17.84
C LEU A 425 26.48 -8.78 -16.94
N THR A 426 25.91 -9.98 -16.86
CA THR A 426 24.98 -10.32 -15.76
C THR A 426 25.03 -11.80 -15.39
N ASN A 427 24.41 -12.13 -14.25
CA ASN A 427 24.06 -13.49 -13.84
C ASN A 427 22.62 -13.78 -14.29
N VAL A 428 22.42 -14.81 -15.11
CA VAL A 428 21.08 -15.23 -15.58
C VAL A 428 20.54 -16.46 -14.86
N SER A 429 21.12 -16.85 -13.73
CA SER A 429 20.57 -17.93 -12.90
C SER A 429 19.18 -17.54 -12.40
N ALA A 430 18.17 -18.37 -12.67
CA ALA A 430 16.80 -18.14 -12.23
C ALA A 430 16.45 -18.92 -10.96
N ASP A 431 17.32 -19.84 -10.54
CA ASP A 431 17.20 -20.61 -9.30
C ASP A 431 18.17 -20.07 -8.23
N PRO A 432 17.66 -19.48 -7.13
CA PRO A 432 18.49 -18.96 -6.04
C PRO A 432 19.19 -20.06 -5.22
N SER A 433 18.82 -21.33 -5.39
CA SER A 433 19.46 -22.49 -4.73
C SER A 433 20.63 -23.08 -5.54
N PHE A 434 20.90 -22.55 -6.74
CA PHE A 434 21.98 -23.03 -7.60
C PHE A 434 23.32 -22.39 -7.23
N ASP A 435 24.28 -23.21 -6.77
CA ASP A 435 25.57 -22.76 -6.23
C ASP A 435 26.53 -22.18 -7.28
N GLU A 436 26.35 -22.47 -8.59
CA GLU A 436 27.24 -21.98 -9.65
C GLU A 436 26.55 -20.90 -10.52
N PRO A 437 26.97 -19.63 -10.46
CA PRO A 437 26.30 -18.58 -11.23
C PRO A 437 26.50 -18.73 -12.74
N ILE A 438 25.42 -18.68 -13.51
CA ILE A 438 25.43 -18.68 -14.97
C ILE A 438 25.70 -17.26 -15.46
N MET A 439 26.97 -16.98 -15.75
CA MET A 439 27.41 -15.66 -16.19
C MET A 439 27.33 -15.51 -17.70
N VAL A 440 26.80 -14.37 -18.16
CA VAL A 440 26.69 -14.03 -19.58
C VAL A 440 27.15 -12.61 -19.87
N ILE A 441 27.68 -12.41 -21.07
CA ILE A 441 27.90 -11.09 -21.64
C ILE A 441 26.95 -10.89 -22.81
N LYS A 442 26.11 -9.85 -22.74
CA LYS A 442 25.34 -9.36 -23.89
C LYS A 442 26.07 -8.23 -24.57
N VAL A 443 26.37 -8.42 -25.85
CA VAL A 443 26.86 -7.37 -26.74
C VAL A 443 25.67 -6.81 -27.50
N GLN A 444 25.49 -5.49 -27.46
CA GLN A 444 24.39 -4.82 -28.15
C GLN A 444 24.81 -3.44 -28.67
N ALA A 445 24.03 -2.90 -29.60
CA ALA A 445 24.23 -1.56 -30.12
C ALA A 445 23.92 -0.50 -29.04
N HIS A 446 24.68 0.60 -29.05
CA HIS A 446 24.36 1.77 -28.23
C HIS A 446 24.35 3.06 -29.06
N LYS A 447 23.75 4.10 -28.46
CA LYS A 447 23.58 5.44 -29.03
C LYS A 447 24.31 6.51 -28.20
N LEU A 448 25.05 6.11 -27.18
CA LEU A 448 25.86 7.00 -26.34
C LEU A 448 26.90 7.75 -27.18
N LYS A 449 26.85 9.09 -27.10
CA LYS A 449 27.87 9.98 -27.65
C LYS A 449 28.89 10.41 -26.60
N THR A 450 28.46 10.47 -25.35
CA THR A 450 29.26 10.82 -24.19
C THR A 450 29.00 9.85 -23.04
N VAL A 451 30.01 9.65 -22.20
CA VAL A 451 29.96 8.86 -20.96
C VAL A 451 30.64 9.67 -19.87
N GLY A 452 29.91 9.98 -18.79
CA GLY A 452 30.41 10.82 -17.70
C GLY A 452 30.83 12.23 -18.15
N GLY A 453 30.18 12.78 -19.18
CA GLY A 453 30.50 14.11 -19.73
C GLY A 453 31.61 14.12 -20.79
N GLU A 454 32.38 13.05 -20.91
CA GLU A 454 33.46 12.92 -21.91
C GLU A 454 32.99 12.20 -23.18
N PRO A 455 33.62 12.43 -24.35
CA PRO A 455 33.34 11.66 -25.56
C PRO A 455 33.45 10.16 -25.33
N ALA A 456 32.48 9.41 -25.86
CA ALA A 456 32.45 7.96 -25.77
C ALA A 456 33.67 7.33 -26.47
N LYS A 457 34.37 6.43 -25.78
CA LYS A 457 35.54 5.71 -26.30
C LYS A 457 35.57 4.26 -25.84
N VAL A 458 36.21 3.41 -26.65
CA VAL A 458 36.41 1.99 -26.32
C VAL A 458 37.12 1.85 -24.98
N GLY A 459 36.64 0.92 -24.15
CA GLY A 459 37.16 0.64 -22.81
C GLY A 459 36.55 1.48 -21.69
N GLN A 460 35.69 2.46 -22.00
CA GLN A 460 34.95 3.18 -20.95
C GLN A 460 33.93 2.28 -20.27
N ARG A 461 33.99 2.26 -18.93
CA ARG A 461 33.02 1.60 -18.07
C ARG A 461 31.71 2.36 -18.09
N ILE A 462 30.62 1.61 -18.19
CA ILE A 462 29.26 2.12 -18.06
C ILE A 462 28.45 1.20 -17.14
N VAL A 463 27.30 1.67 -16.71
CA VAL A 463 26.34 0.86 -15.95
C VAL A 463 24.99 0.89 -16.64
N SER A 464 24.27 -0.21 -16.55
CA SER A 464 22.96 -0.39 -17.15
C SER A 464 21.96 -0.86 -16.10
N ALA A 465 20.69 -0.47 -16.24
CA ALA A 465 19.58 -1.16 -15.59
C ALA A 465 19.10 -2.29 -16.51
N ALA A 466 18.72 -3.44 -15.97
CA ALA A 466 18.26 -4.57 -16.77
C ALA A 466 17.04 -5.28 -16.15
N PHE A 467 16.15 -5.75 -17.03
CA PHE A 467 15.16 -6.79 -16.73
C PHE A 467 15.46 -8.05 -17.56
N TYR A 468 14.94 -9.16 -17.07
CA TYR A 468 15.16 -10.51 -17.58
C TYR A 468 13.86 -11.05 -18.19
N GLU A 469 13.99 -11.91 -19.19
CA GLU A 469 12.86 -12.51 -19.91
C GLU A 469 12.71 -14.00 -19.57
N GLU A 470 11.49 -14.42 -19.25
CA GLU A 470 11.13 -15.78 -18.78
C GLU A 470 11.14 -16.85 -19.88
N ASP A 471 11.23 -16.47 -21.17
CA ASP A 471 11.10 -17.34 -22.35
C ASP A 471 12.28 -18.32 -22.57
N ALA A 472 12.91 -18.79 -21.48
CA ALA A 472 13.98 -19.78 -21.52
C ALA A 472 13.48 -21.20 -21.78
N ALA A 473 12.22 -21.52 -21.47
CA ALA A 473 11.72 -22.90 -21.47
C ALA A 473 11.85 -23.61 -22.83
N GLU A 474 11.78 -22.86 -23.94
CA GLU A 474 11.91 -23.41 -25.30
C GLU A 474 13.38 -23.48 -25.78
N LYS A 475 14.24 -22.57 -25.29
CA LYS A 475 15.63 -22.40 -25.74
C LYS A 475 16.66 -23.14 -24.86
N TYR A 476 16.37 -23.30 -23.57
CA TYR A 476 17.20 -23.95 -22.57
C TYR A 476 16.36 -24.94 -21.72
N PRO A 477 15.96 -26.09 -22.29
CA PRO A 477 15.03 -27.02 -21.64
C PRO A 477 15.66 -27.89 -20.52
N ALA A 478 16.96 -27.74 -20.25
CA ALA A 478 17.70 -28.53 -19.27
C ALA A 478 17.99 -27.73 -18.00
N GLU A 479 18.02 -28.40 -16.85
CA GLU A 479 18.48 -27.81 -15.59
C GLU A 479 19.97 -27.42 -15.67
N PRO A 480 20.39 -26.34 -14.97
CA PRO A 480 19.63 -25.45 -14.08
C PRO A 480 18.74 -24.41 -14.80
N LYS A 481 17.66 -23.97 -14.14
CA LYS A 481 16.78 -22.91 -14.66
C LYS A 481 17.54 -21.59 -14.80
N ARG A 482 17.42 -20.94 -15.97
CA ARG A 482 18.03 -19.65 -16.27
C ARG A 482 17.07 -18.74 -17.04
N TRP A 483 17.32 -17.43 -16.98
CA TRP A 483 16.66 -16.44 -17.83
C TRP A 483 17.12 -16.59 -19.29
N GLY A 484 16.21 -16.38 -20.24
CA GLY A 484 16.45 -16.61 -21.66
C GLY A 484 17.24 -15.49 -22.32
N ASP A 485 16.92 -14.26 -21.95
CA ASP A 485 17.60 -13.03 -22.33
C ASP A 485 17.49 -11.97 -21.21
N PHE A 486 18.25 -10.89 -21.32
CA PHE A 486 18.12 -9.70 -20.49
C PHE A 486 18.32 -8.43 -21.33
N PHE A 487 17.71 -7.30 -20.95
CA PHE A 487 17.62 -6.11 -21.81
C PHE A 487 18.38 -4.89 -21.28
N PRO A 488 19.70 -4.94 -21.10
CA PRO A 488 20.42 -3.89 -20.37
C PRO A 488 20.29 -2.53 -21.08
N THR A 489 19.82 -1.53 -20.35
CA THR A 489 19.68 -0.16 -20.83
C THR A 489 20.64 0.76 -20.09
N PRO A 490 21.56 1.45 -20.77
CA PRO A 490 22.50 2.38 -20.12
C PRO A 490 21.79 3.43 -19.26
N ILE A 491 22.27 3.64 -18.04
CA ILE A 491 21.70 4.62 -17.10
C ILE A 491 21.74 6.03 -17.69
N GLU A 492 22.76 6.33 -18.49
CA GLU A 492 22.94 7.60 -19.18
C GLU A 492 21.83 7.92 -20.19
N TYR A 493 21.00 6.95 -20.58
CA TYR A 493 19.79 7.22 -21.37
C TYR A 493 18.70 7.88 -20.51
N GLY A 494 18.56 7.46 -19.25
CA GLY A 494 17.53 7.96 -18.34
C GLY A 494 17.91 9.23 -17.60
N THR A 495 19.20 9.43 -17.28
CA THR A 495 19.67 10.60 -16.53
C THR A 495 20.98 11.17 -17.08
N SER A 496 21.21 12.47 -16.84
CA SER A 496 22.51 13.14 -17.07
C SER A 496 23.13 13.62 -15.77
N ASP A 497 22.54 13.30 -14.62
CA ASP A 497 23.05 13.67 -13.30
C ASP A 497 24.30 12.83 -12.98
N PRO A 498 25.50 13.44 -12.89
CA PRO A 498 26.73 12.72 -12.60
C PRO A 498 26.68 11.97 -11.27
N ALA A 499 26.03 12.52 -10.24
CA ALA A 499 25.95 11.88 -8.94
C ALA A 499 25.02 10.64 -8.96
N ALA A 500 23.97 10.66 -9.79
CA ALA A 500 23.14 9.47 -10.01
C ALA A 500 23.92 8.36 -10.72
N ILE A 501 24.69 8.71 -11.75
CA ILE A 501 25.51 7.76 -12.49
C ILE A 501 26.60 7.16 -11.59
N ASP A 502 27.26 8.00 -10.78
CA ASP A 502 28.30 7.55 -9.86
C ASP A 502 27.73 6.68 -8.72
N TYR A 503 26.52 6.99 -8.24
CA TYR A 503 25.78 6.14 -7.30
C TYR A 503 25.51 4.76 -7.88
N VAL A 504 25.02 4.64 -9.11
CA VAL A 504 24.77 3.33 -9.71
C VAL A 504 26.09 2.59 -9.96
N LYS A 505 27.14 3.29 -10.37
CA LYS A 505 28.49 2.70 -10.49
C LYS A 505 29.02 2.15 -9.17
N SER A 506 28.72 2.77 -8.03
CA SER A 506 29.16 2.28 -6.72
C SER A 506 28.41 1.04 -6.24
N GLN A 507 27.25 0.72 -6.82
CA GLN A 507 26.53 -0.54 -6.56
C GLN A 507 27.24 -1.75 -7.18
N VAL A 508 28.10 -1.53 -8.18
CA VAL A 508 28.81 -2.62 -8.85
C VAL A 508 30.12 -2.94 -8.12
N SER A 509 30.23 -4.19 -7.66
CA SER A 509 31.43 -4.67 -6.97
C SER A 509 32.67 -4.71 -7.88
N ASP A 510 33.86 -4.57 -7.28
CA ASP A 510 35.14 -4.76 -7.98
C ASP A 510 35.31 -6.17 -8.57
N GLU A 511 34.60 -7.15 -8.01
CA GLU A 511 34.53 -8.51 -8.56
C GLU A 511 33.77 -8.55 -9.88
N SER A 512 32.58 -7.96 -9.94
CA SER A 512 31.79 -7.90 -11.17
C SER A 512 32.53 -7.15 -12.29
N TRP A 513 33.30 -6.10 -11.95
CA TRP A 513 34.18 -5.43 -12.92
C TRP A 513 35.32 -6.33 -13.42
N ARG A 514 35.90 -7.17 -12.56
CA ARG A 514 36.92 -8.16 -12.94
C ARG A 514 36.33 -9.27 -13.81
N GLN A 515 35.20 -9.83 -13.42
CA GLN A 515 34.44 -10.82 -14.18
C GLN A 515 34.10 -10.32 -15.58
N LEU A 516 33.66 -9.07 -15.73
CA LEU A 516 33.38 -8.49 -17.06
C LEU A 516 34.65 -8.44 -17.91
N LYS A 517 35.77 -7.99 -17.33
CA LYS A 517 37.05 -7.90 -18.04
C LYS A 517 37.56 -9.27 -18.48
N ASP A 518 37.44 -10.29 -17.62
CA ASP A 518 37.91 -11.64 -17.90
C ASP A 518 36.97 -12.38 -18.86
N GLY A 519 35.66 -12.21 -18.71
CA GLY A 519 34.64 -12.75 -19.59
C GLY A 519 34.75 -12.21 -21.02
N LEU A 520 35.12 -10.94 -21.19
CA LEU A 520 35.35 -10.33 -22.51
C LEU A 520 36.47 -10.99 -23.31
N LYS A 521 37.38 -11.73 -22.67
CA LYS A 521 38.41 -12.51 -23.38
C LYS A 521 37.83 -13.74 -24.07
N GLN A 522 36.67 -14.20 -23.64
CA GLN A 522 35.97 -15.39 -24.16
C GLN A 522 35.00 -15.03 -25.29
N VAL A 523 34.59 -13.77 -25.40
CA VAL A 523 33.70 -13.30 -26.47
C VAL A 523 34.47 -13.23 -27.81
N PRO A 524 33.96 -13.85 -28.90
CA PRO A 524 34.60 -13.83 -30.21
C PRO A 524 34.87 -12.43 -30.75
N ARG A 525 35.99 -12.27 -31.49
CA ARG A 525 36.36 -11.02 -32.16
C ARG A 525 36.27 -11.17 -33.69
N PRO A 526 35.80 -10.14 -34.43
CA PRO A 526 35.28 -8.87 -33.93
C PRO A 526 33.97 -9.04 -33.14
N PHE A 527 33.73 -8.16 -32.17
CA PHE A 527 32.50 -8.21 -31.37
C PHE A 527 31.27 -8.07 -32.27
N ALA A 528 30.28 -8.93 -32.07
CA ALA A 528 29.00 -8.90 -32.76
C ALA A 528 27.86 -8.85 -31.74
N PRO A 529 26.69 -8.29 -32.07
CA PRO A 529 25.53 -8.34 -31.19
C PRO A 529 25.11 -9.78 -30.88
N GLY A 530 24.83 -10.06 -29.62
CA GLY A 530 24.45 -11.40 -29.16
C GLY A 530 24.63 -11.57 -27.65
N ILE A 531 24.20 -12.73 -27.14
CA ILE A 531 24.43 -13.17 -25.76
C ILE A 531 25.45 -14.30 -25.76
N TYR A 532 26.46 -14.19 -24.89
CA TYR A 532 27.59 -15.11 -24.85
C TYR A 532 27.73 -15.66 -23.43
N ASP A 533 27.64 -16.98 -23.28
CA ASP A 533 27.94 -17.66 -22.02
C ASP A 533 29.45 -17.59 -21.75
N ILE A 534 29.82 -17.31 -20.50
CA ILE A 534 31.23 -17.16 -20.08
C ILE A 534 31.48 -17.91 -18.77
N GLN A 535 32.75 -18.19 -18.50
CA GLN A 535 33.21 -18.89 -17.30
C GLN A 535 34.19 -17.98 -16.52
N VAL A 536 33.75 -17.36 -15.42
CA VAL A 536 34.50 -16.30 -14.71
C VAL A 536 34.34 -16.32 -13.21
#